data_AF-X1I664-F1
#
_entry.id   AF-X1I664-F1
#
_cell.length_a   1.000
_cell.length_b   1.000
_cell.length_c   1.000
_cell.angle_alpha   90.00
_cell.angle_beta   90.00
_cell.angle_gamma   90.00
#
_symmetry.space_group_name_H-M   'P 1'
#
loop_
_entity.id
_entity.type
_entity.pdbx_description
1 polymer ?
#
loop_
_entity_poly.entity_id
_entity_poly.type
_entity_poly.pdbx_seq_one_letter_code
_entity_poly.pdbx_strand_id
1 'polypeptide(L)' 'LEKGTARWGPGVSLAQDLYGRNFAPYRDAIERVTLPPRYAKRDPRNLARVKAVVDALIAAKESRLGR' A
#
# COMPACT_ATOMS: atom_id res chain seq x y z
N LEU A 1 -2.63 -26.15 -8.84
CA LEU A 1 -2.47 -24.68 -8.94
C LEU A 1 -1.25 -24.41 -9.78
N GLU A 2 -1.46 -24.20 -11.07
CA GLU A 2 -0.38 -23.92 -12.03
C GLU A 2 0.05 -22.44 -11.86
N LYS A 3 0.82 -22.17 -10.79
CA LYS A 3 1.46 -20.88 -10.59
C LYS A 3 2.85 -20.94 -11.21
N GLY A 4 3.10 -20.14 -12.26
CA GLY A 4 4.45 -19.67 -12.60
C GLY A 4 5.16 -20.29 -13.82
N THR A 5 4.52 -21.09 -14.66
CA THR A 5 5.15 -21.67 -15.86
C THR A 5 5.29 -20.68 -17.03
N ALA A 6 4.40 -19.70 -17.15
CA ALA A 6 4.50 -18.60 -18.12
C ALA A 6 4.81 -17.27 -17.39
N ARG A 7 5.51 -16.33 -18.08
CA ARG A 7 5.74 -14.97 -17.58
C ARG A 7 4.45 -14.38 -17.01
N TRP A 8 4.60 -13.52 -15.99
CA TRP A 8 3.61 -12.96 -15.05
C TRP A 8 2.15 -12.74 -15.52
N GLY A 9 1.86 -12.59 -16.82
CA GLY A 9 0.53 -12.33 -17.38
C GLY A 9 -0.60 -13.22 -16.82
N PRO A 10 -0.56 -14.57 -16.96
CA PRO A 10 -1.59 -15.44 -16.42
C PRO A 10 -1.72 -15.35 -14.89
N GLY A 11 -0.60 -15.17 -14.19
CA GLY A 11 -0.58 -14.98 -12.74
C GLY A 11 -1.22 -13.66 -12.30
N VAL A 12 -1.06 -12.58 -13.06
CA VAL A 12 -1.67 -11.27 -12.82
C VAL A 12 -3.19 -11.36 -12.98
N SER A 13 -3.68 -11.95 -14.07
CA SER A 13 -5.13 -12.11 -14.29
C SER A 13 -5.80 -12.93 -13.19
N LEU A 14 -5.16 -14.02 -12.73
CA LEU A 14 -5.67 -14.83 -11.63
C LEU A 14 -5.63 -14.11 -10.27
N ALA A 15 -4.68 -13.20 -10.07
CA ALA A 15 -4.52 -12.46 -8.82
C ALA A 15 -5.41 -11.22 -8.72
N GLN A 16 -6.15 -10.84 -9.78
CA GLN A 16 -6.97 -9.62 -9.83
C GLN A 16 -7.94 -9.52 -8.65
N ASP A 17 -8.66 -10.61 -8.34
CA ASP A 17 -9.61 -10.67 -7.23
C ASP A 17 -8.90 -10.60 -5.86
N LEU A 18 -7.80 -11.34 -5.70
CA LEU A 18 -7.00 -11.31 -4.47
C LEU A 18 -6.41 -9.92 -4.21
N TYR A 19 -5.98 -9.22 -5.26
CA TYR A 19 -5.53 -7.85 -5.19
C TYR A 19 -6.66 -6.92 -4.75
N GLY A 20 -7.84 -7.04 -5.37
CA GLY A 20 -9.04 -6.27 -5.00
C GLY A 20 -9.42 -6.44 -3.53
N ARG A 21 -9.47 -7.67 -3.03
CA ARG A 21 -9.93 -7.98 -1.67
C ARG A 21 -8.91 -7.63 -0.59
N ASN A 22 -7.62 -7.87 -0.87
CA ASN A 22 -6.59 -7.83 0.16
C ASN A 22 -5.71 -6.58 0.10
N PHE A 23 -5.45 -6.03 -1.09
CA PHE A 23 -4.52 -4.92 -1.25
C PHE A 23 -5.19 -3.60 -1.61
N ALA A 24 -6.27 -3.61 -2.41
CA ALA A 24 -6.91 -2.37 -2.86
C ALA A 24 -7.26 -1.39 -1.72
N PRO A 25 -7.76 -1.83 -0.54
CA PRO A 25 -8.04 -0.91 0.57
C PRO A 25 -6.79 -0.20 1.10
N TYR A 26 -5.63 -0.86 1.09
CA TYR A 26 -4.36 -0.24 1.49
C TYR A 26 -3.84 0.71 0.42
N ARG A 27 -3.98 0.36 -0.86
CA ARG A 27 -3.68 1.27 -1.97
C ARG A 27 -4.50 2.55 -1.84
N ASP A 28 -5.81 2.42 -1.66
CA ASP A 28 -6.70 3.58 -1.57
C ASP A 28 -6.42 4.42 -0.30
N ALA A 29 -5.92 3.79 0.78
CA ALA A 29 -5.47 4.53 1.96
C ALA A 29 -4.19 5.34 1.66
N ILE A 30 -3.20 4.75 0.99
CA ILE A 30 -1.97 5.43 0.58
C ILE A 30 -2.28 6.59 -0.37
N GLU A 31 -3.16 6.40 -1.34
CA GLU A 31 -3.53 7.41 -2.34
C GLU A 31 -4.16 8.67 -1.70
N ARG A 32 -4.87 8.50 -0.59
CA ARG A 32 -5.46 9.62 0.16
C ARG A 32 -4.48 10.34 1.08
N VAL A 33 -3.25 9.83 1.26
CA VAL A 33 -2.27 10.46 2.15
C VAL A 33 -1.82 11.79 1.58
N THR A 34 -2.12 12.86 2.31
CA THR A 34 -1.47 14.16 2.07
C THR A 34 -0.09 14.14 2.69
N LEU A 35 0.94 14.13 1.85
CA LEU A 35 2.32 14.07 2.32
C LEU A 35 2.78 15.44 2.85
N PRO A 36 3.44 15.48 4.03
CA PRO A 36 4.08 16.69 4.54
C PRO A 36 5.09 17.27 3.55
N PRO A 37 5.48 18.56 3.68
CA PRO A 37 6.46 19.19 2.82
C PRO A 37 7.74 18.35 2.64
N ARG A 38 8.30 18.38 1.44
CA ARG A 38 9.57 17.71 1.13
C ARG A 38 10.73 18.68 1.39
N TYR A 39 11.71 18.22 2.14
CA TYR A 39 12.93 18.98 2.47
C TYR A 39 14.14 18.44 1.70
N ALA A 40 15.30 19.10 1.87
CA ALA A 40 16.55 18.68 1.24
C ALA A 40 16.90 17.21 1.50
N LYS A 41 17.69 16.61 0.61
CA LYS A 41 18.14 15.21 0.74
C LYS A 41 18.81 15.00 2.12
N ARG A 42 18.43 13.91 2.80
CA ARG A 42 18.89 13.54 4.17
C ARG A 42 18.43 14.46 5.30
N ASP A 43 17.57 15.44 5.05
CA ASP A 43 16.93 16.20 6.14
C ASP A 43 16.04 15.27 6.98
N PRO A 44 16.25 15.17 8.32
CA PRO A 44 15.49 14.29 9.19
C PRO A 44 13.97 14.50 9.14
N ARG A 45 13.50 15.72 8.83
CA ARG A 45 12.06 16.03 8.73
C ARG A 45 11.37 15.26 7.62
N ASN A 46 12.10 14.78 6.62
CA ASN A 46 11.54 13.91 5.57
C ASN A 46 11.01 12.58 6.12
N LEU A 47 11.47 12.13 7.30
CA LEU A 47 10.92 10.94 7.97
C LEU A 47 9.44 11.09 8.31
N ALA A 48 8.94 12.32 8.51
CA ALA A 48 7.52 12.57 8.72
C ALA A 48 6.66 12.11 7.52
N ARG A 49 7.20 12.13 6.30
CA ARG A 49 6.51 11.62 5.11
C ARG A 49 6.37 10.09 5.14
N VAL A 50 7.39 9.40 5.62
CA VAL A 50 7.34 7.94 5.83
C VAL A 50 6.33 7.62 6.92
N LYS A 51 6.38 8.34 8.03
CA LYS A 51 5.44 8.19 9.14
C LYS A 51 3.99 8.35 8.66
N ALA A 52 3.67 9.38 7.88
CA ALA A 52 2.32 9.62 7.37
C ALA A 52 1.76 8.42 6.55
N VAL A 53 2.60 7.80 5.72
CA VAL A 53 2.19 6.61 4.94
C VAL A 53 1.99 5.40 5.86
N VAL A 54 2.89 5.20 6.82
CA VAL A 54 2.79 4.08 7.78
C VAL A 54 1.54 4.23 8.66
N ASP A 55 1.28 5.43 9.17
CA ASP A 55 0.09 5.73 9.98
C ASP A 55 -1.19 5.40 9.18
N ALA A 56 -1.25 5.76 7.90
CA ALA A 56 -2.39 5.45 7.04
C ALA A 56 -2.58 3.95 6.81
N LEU A 57 -1.48 3.20 6.65
CA LEU A 57 -1.53 1.74 6.52
C LEU A 57 -1.98 1.06 7.82
N ILE A 58 -1.52 1.55 8.97
CA ILE A 58 -1.96 1.08 10.29
C ILE A 58 -3.46 1.33 10.44
N ALA A 59 -3.93 2.55 10.18
CA ALA A 59 -5.36 2.89 10.27
C ALA A 59 -6.21 2.01 9.34
N ALA A 60 -5.76 1.78 8.11
CA ALA A 60 -6.45 0.89 7.17
C ALA A 60 -6.51 -0.56 7.68
N LYS A 61 -5.45 -1.04 8.34
CA LYS A 61 -5.43 -2.38 8.96
C LYS A 61 -6.40 -2.44 10.14
N GLU A 62 -6.36 -1.47 11.06
CA GLU A 62 -7.22 -1.45 12.24
C GLU A 62 -8.71 -1.38 11.85
N SER A 63 -9.06 -0.52 10.89
CA SER A 63 -10.41 -0.45 10.32
C SER A 63 -10.90 -1.79 9.78
N ARG A 64 -10.01 -2.59 9.16
CA ARG A 64 -10.35 -3.92 8.65
C ARG A 64 -10.46 -4.99 9.74
N LEU A 65 -9.81 -4.78 10.88
CA LEU A 65 -9.90 -5.67 12.03
C LEU A 65 -11.05 -5.28 12.98
N GLY A 66 -11.73 -4.16 12.71
CA GLY A 66 -12.86 -3.68 13.52
C GLY A 66 -12.42 -3.12 14.88
N ARG A 67 -11.20 -2.59 14.97
CA ARG A 67 -10.63 -2.01 16.20
C ARG A 67 -10.55 -0.49 16.12
#